data_AF-A0A937MFB7-F1
#
_entry.id   AF-A0A937MFB7-F1
#
_cell.length_a   1.000
_cell.length_b   1.000
_cell.length_c   1.000
_cell.angle_alpha   90.00
_cell.angle_beta   90.00
_cell.angle_gamma   90.00
#
_symmetry.space_group_name_H-M   'P 1'
#
loop_
_entity.id
_entity.type
_entity.pdbx_description
1 polymer ?
#
loop_
_entity_poly.entity_id
_entity_poly.type
_entity_poly.pdbx_seq_one_letter_code
_entity_poly.pdbx_strand_id
1 'polypeptide(L)'
;MADTTEIYLCRAGQDLKQGKVEYSDSITNKADAEADAIQRCKWNKKLAKIAYYAVNTEGDFRIILTYNNPNIGNDEPEKPKKVKKKPVKKPSLVKRVIRAVTGKDGGKKTKTKKAKAKTKNAKAKAKTKTKTTR
;
A
#
# COMPACT_ATOMS: atom_id res chain seq x y z
N MET A 1 -15.45 2.79 -23.59
CA MET A 1 -15.46 4.07 -22.86
C MET A 1 -14.78 3.83 -21.52
N ALA A 2 -14.15 4.84 -20.92
CA ALA A 2 -13.60 4.66 -19.57
C ALA A 2 -14.75 4.65 -18.56
N ASP A 3 -14.75 3.67 -17.68
CA ASP A 3 -15.84 3.46 -16.72
C ASP A 3 -15.66 4.38 -15.50
N THR A 4 -14.42 4.53 -15.03
CA THR A 4 -14.07 5.35 -13.88
C THR A 4 -12.69 5.99 -14.08
N THR A 5 -12.47 7.17 -13.50
CA THR A 5 -11.16 7.82 -13.48
C THR A 5 -10.52 7.72 -12.11
N GLU A 6 -9.30 7.18 -12.07
CA GLU A 6 -8.41 7.18 -10.92
C GLU A 6 -7.59 8.47 -10.86
N ILE A 7 -7.67 9.15 -9.72
CA ILE A 7 -7.03 10.43 -9.45
C ILE A 7 -5.99 10.24 -8.35
N TYR A 8 -4.72 10.32 -8.72
CA TYR A 8 -3.59 10.19 -7.79
C TYR A 8 -3.16 11.58 -7.33
N LEU A 9 -3.33 11.86 -6.04
CA LEU A 9 -3.00 13.12 -5.38
C LEU A 9 -1.68 12.99 -4.61
N CYS A 10 -0.63 13.62 -5.11
CA CYS A 10 0.72 13.51 -4.54
C CYS A 10 1.12 14.82 -3.86
N ARG A 11 1.62 14.75 -2.64
CA ARG A 11 2.23 15.90 -1.96
C ARG A 11 3.68 16.11 -2.41
N ALA A 12 4.26 17.26 -2.07
CA ALA A 12 5.68 17.51 -2.27
C ALA A 12 6.53 16.40 -1.64
N GLY A 13 7.47 15.83 -2.41
CA GLY A 13 8.34 14.73 -1.98
C GLY A 13 7.70 13.34 -1.94
N GLN A 14 6.42 13.20 -2.27
CA GLN A 14 5.77 11.89 -2.42
C GLN A 14 5.78 11.41 -3.87
N ASP A 15 6.09 10.12 -4.06
CA ASP A 15 5.88 9.43 -5.33
C ASP A 15 4.39 9.17 -5.59
N LEU A 16 4.05 8.90 -6.85
CA LEU A 16 2.68 8.58 -7.27
C LEU A 16 2.06 7.42 -6.46
N LYS A 17 2.88 6.41 -6.13
CA LYS A 17 2.48 5.22 -5.35
C LYS A 17 2.19 5.51 -3.88
N GLN A 18 2.66 6.65 -3.37
CA GLN A 18 2.48 7.08 -1.98
C GLN A 18 1.37 8.12 -1.82
N GLY A 19 0.89 8.66 -2.95
CA GLY A 19 -0.21 9.63 -2.98
C GLY A 19 -1.55 9.01 -2.58
N LYS A 20 -2.52 9.88 -2.30
CA LYS A 20 -3.92 9.46 -2.07
C LYS A 20 -4.56 9.19 -3.43
N VAL A 21 -5.20 8.03 -3.57
CA VAL A 21 -6.05 7.73 -4.73
C VAL A 21 -7.49 8.10 -4.43
N GLU A 22 -8.16 8.69 -5.41
CA GLU A 22 -9.58 8.99 -5.41
C GLU A 22 -10.18 8.54 -6.75
N TYR A 23 -11.44 8.12 -6.75
CA TYR A 23 -12.11 7.64 -7.95
C TYR A 23 -13.25 8.60 -8.29
N SER A 24 -13.42 8.90 -9.57
CA SER A 24 -14.49 9.78 -10.05
C SER A 24 -14.97 9.33 -11.42
N ASP A 25 -16.29 9.26 -11.59
CA ASP A 25 -16.93 8.97 -12.88
C ASP A 25 -17.26 10.25 -13.66
N SER A 26 -17.08 11.43 -13.06
CA SER A 26 -17.43 12.72 -13.66
C SER A 26 -16.33 13.29 -14.55
N ILE A 27 -15.08 12.85 -14.38
CA ILE A 27 -13.93 13.34 -15.14
C ILE A 27 -13.62 12.35 -16.26
N THR A 28 -13.97 12.70 -17.50
CA THR A 28 -13.81 11.81 -18.65
C THR A 28 -12.81 12.31 -19.68
N ASN A 29 -12.60 13.63 -19.76
CA ASN A 29 -11.73 14.27 -20.75
C ASN A 29 -10.60 15.07 -20.11
N LYS A 30 -9.62 15.43 -20.95
CA LYS A 30 -8.45 16.23 -20.53
C LYS A 30 -8.85 17.60 -19.98
N ALA A 31 -9.84 18.26 -20.59
CA ALA A 31 -10.30 19.58 -20.17
C ALA A 31 -10.92 19.56 -18.76
N ASP A 32 -11.75 18.55 -18.46
CA ASP A 32 -12.36 18.37 -17.14
C ASP A 32 -11.28 18.08 -16.08
N ALA A 33 -10.32 17.22 -16.42
CA ALA A 33 -9.19 16.89 -15.54
C ALA A 33 -8.32 18.12 -15.24
N GLU A 34 -8.11 19.01 -16.21
CA GLU A 34 -7.34 20.23 -16.03
C GLU A 34 -8.06 21.22 -15.11
N ALA A 35 -9.36 21.43 -15.32
CA ALA A 35 -10.17 22.30 -14.46
C ALA A 35 -10.20 21.79 -13.01
N ASP A 36 -10.40 20.48 -12.81
CA ASP A 36 -10.38 19.84 -11.50
C ASP A 36 -9.00 19.95 -10.83
N ALA A 37 -7.91 19.68 -11.57
CA ALA A 37 -6.56 19.80 -11.05
C ALA A 37 -6.24 21.21 -10.56
N ILE A 38 -6.63 22.23 -11.34
CA ILE A 38 -6.46 23.64 -10.98
C ILE A 38 -7.25 23.97 -9.72
N GLN A 39 -8.51 23.54 -9.62
CA GLN A 39 -9.34 23.75 -8.43
C GLN A 39 -8.74 23.09 -7.18
N ARG A 40 -8.29 21.84 -7.29
CA ARG A 40 -7.63 21.12 -6.20
C ARG A 40 -6.34 21.80 -5.74
N CYS A 41 -5.52 22.28 -6.67
CA CYS A 41 -4.30 23.01 -6.35
C CYS A 41 -4.58 24.39 -5.72
N LYS A 42 -5.68 25.04 -6.08
CA LYS A 42 -6.13 26.29 -5.43
C LYS A 42 -6.50 26.06 -3.96
N TRP A 43 -7.26 25.00 -3.68
CA TRP A 43 -7.73 24.71 -2.32
C TRP A 43 -6.63 24.08 -1.45
N ASN A 44 -5.79 23.24 -2.06
CA ASN A 44 -4.82 22.43 -1.36
C ASN A 44 -3.42 22.68 -1.93
N LYS A 45 -2.77 23.73 -1.43
CA LYS A 45 -1.43 24.17 -1.87
C LYS A 45 -0.31 23.14 -1.66
N LYS A 46 -0.56 22.10 -0.85
CA LYS A 46 0.41 21.01 -0.57
C LYS A 46 0.48 19.95 -1.68
N LEU A 47 -0.43 19.97 -2.66
CA LEU A 47 -0.46 19.01 -3.77
C LEU A 47 0.54 19.39 -4.87
N ALA A 48 1.58 18.56 -5.03
CA ALA A 48 2.65 18.71 -6.02
C ALA A 48 2.26 18.20 -7.39
N LYS A 49 1.71 16.99 -7.41
CA LYS A 49 1.41 16.31 -8.65
C LYS A 49 0.06 15.65 -8.55
N ILE A 50 -0.74 15.80 -9.59
CA ILE A 50 -2.02 15.13 -9.73
C ILE A 50 -2.00 14.37 -11.05
N ALA A 51 -2.30 13.08 -11.01
CA ALA A 51 -2.36 12.26 -12.22
C ALA A 51 -3.75 11.63 -12.36
N TYR A 52 -4.31 11.72 -13.55
CA TYR A 52 -5.63 11.22 -13.90
C TYR A 52 -5.47 10.07 -14.88
N TYR A 53 -5.99 8.90 -14.49
CA TYR A 53 -6.01 7.70 -15.30
C TYR A 53 -7.46 7.30 -15.55
N ALA A 54 -7.85 7.17 -16.81
CA ALA A 54 -9.11 6.54 -17.14
C ALA A 54 -8.91 5.03 -17.09
N VAL A 55 -9.74 4.34 -16.31
CA VAL A 55 -9.67 2.89 -16.10
C VAL A 55 -10.94 2.25 -16.65
N ASN A 56 -10.76 1.15 -17.36
CA ASN A 56 -11.85 0.30 -17.84
C ASN A 56 -12.06 -0.88 -16.89
N THR A 57 -13.25 -1.45 -16.91
CA THR A 57 -13.62 -2.69 -16.21
C THR A 57 -12.73 -3.90 -16.56
N GLU A 58 -12.11 -3.91 -17.75
CA GLU A 58 -11.15 -4.95 -18.17
C GLU A 58 -9.76 -4.80 -17.52
N GLY A 59 -9.52 -3.71 -16.78
CA GLY A 59 -8.25 -3.43 -16.10
C GLY A 59 -7.25 -2.66 -16.96
N ASP A 60 -7.62 -2.29 -18.19
CA ASP A 60 -6.85 -1.35 -19.01
C ASP A 60 -6.95 0.07 -18.46
N PHE A 61 -5.84 0.80 -18.54
CA PHE A 61 -5.77 2.19 -18.10
C PHE A 61 -5.09 3.09 -19.13
N ARG A 62 -5.57 4.33 -19.23
CA ARG A 62 -4.99 5.38 -20.08
C ARG A 62 -4.76 6.65 -19.28
N ILE A 63 -3.65 7.33 -19.52
CA ILE A 63 -3.38 8.63 -18.89
C ILE A 63 -4.22 9.70 -19.58
N ILE A 64 -5.04 10.41 -18.82
CA ILE A 64 -5.80 11.57 -19.28
C ILE A 64 -4.93 12.82 -19.18
N LEU A 65 -4.40 13.07 -17.98
CA LEU A 65 -3.63 14.26 -17.67
C LEU A 65 -2.67 13.97 -16.51
N THR A 66 -1.49 14.55 -16.59
CA THR A 66 -0.60 14.70 -15.43
C THR A 66 -0.38 16.19 -15.21
N TYR A 67 -0.91 16.70 -14.11
CA TYR A 67 -0.77 18.09 -13.71
C TYR A 67 0.32 18.23 -12.66
N ASN A 68 1.23 19.17 -12.86
CA ASN A 68 2.28 19.52 -11.91
C ASN A 68 2.02 20.94 -11.41
N ASN A 69 1.91 21.12 -10.11
CA ASN A 69 1.60 22.40 -9.51
C ASN A 69 2.86 23.28 -9.45
N PRO A 70 2.93 24.40 -10.21
CA PRO A 70 4.10 25.27 -10.22
C PRO A 70 4.31 26.00 -8.88
N ASN A 71 3.29 26.06 -8.02
CA ASN A 71 3.33 26.81 -6.76
C ASN A 71 3.98 26.04 -5.60
N ILE A 72 4.54 24.86 -5.85
CA ILE A 72 5.29 24.08 -4.84
C ILE A 72 6.76 24.45 -4.89
N GLY A 73 7.11 25.37 -4.01
CA GLY A 73 8.47 25.90 -3.91
C GLY A 73 8.68 26.84 -2.73
N ASN A 74 7.61 27.35 -2.10
CA ASN A 74 7.75 28.21 -0.93
C ASN A 74 7.74 27.47 0.41
N ASP A 75 7.34 26.20 0.42
CA ASP A 75 7.44 25.33 1.59
C ASP A 75 8.44 24.23 1.25
N GLU A 76 9.60 24.29 1.89
CA GLU A 76 10.73 23.37 1.73
C GLU A 76 10.24 21.91 1.68
N PRO A 77 10.69 21.09 0.72
CA PRO A 77 10.22 19.70 0.62
C PRO A 77 10.60 18.95 1.90
N GLU A 78 9.60 18.54 2.69
CA GLU A 78 9.83 17.63 3.81
C GLU A 78 10.48 16.36 3.25
N LYS A 79 11.79 16.22 3.48
CA LYS A 79 12.56 15.04 3.09
C LYS A 79 11.79 13.79 3.54
N PRO A 80 11.67 12.76 2.68
CA PRO A 80 10.90 11.57 3.02
C PRO A 80 11.44 10.97 4.32
N LYS A 81 10.68 11.11 5.41
CA LYS A 81 10.99 10.50 6.70
C LYS A 81 10.93 9.00 6.49
N LYS A 82 12.10 8.35 6.33
CA LYS A 82 12.23 6.89 6.30
C LYS A 82 11.46 6.33 7.49
N VAL A 83 10.34 5.66 7.23
CA VAL A 83 9.53 5.02 8.27
C VAL A 83 10.41 3.93 8.90
N LYS A 84 11.00 4.23 10.06
CA LYS A 84 11.72 3.24 10.85
C LYS A 84 10.70 2.18 11.25
N LYS A 85 10.79 0.98 10.66
CA LYS A 85 10.01 -0.18 11.09
C LYS A 85 10.27 -0.37 12.59
N LYS A 86 9.23 -0.21 13.43
CA LYS A 86 9.35 -0.46 14.87
C LYS A 86 9.76 -1.93 15.04
N PRO A 87 10.83 -2.25 15.79
CA PRO A 87 11.18 -3.64 16.05
C PRO A 87 10.04 -4.28 16.83
N VAL A 88 9.47 -5.35 16.27
CA VAL A 88 8.46 -6.17 16.94
C VAL A 88 9.12 -6.76 18.19
N LYS A 89 8.78 -6.23 19.37
CA LYS A 89 9.29 -6.72 20.65
C LYS A 89 8.81 -8.15 20.84
N LYS A 90 9.70 -9.14 20.64
CA LYS A 90 9.44 -10.53 21.03
C LYS A 90 9.24 -10.57 22.55
N PRO A 91 8.23 -11.30 23.08
CA PRO A 91 8.04 -11.40 24.52
C PRO A 91 9.26 -12.10 25.15
N SER A 92 9.83 -11.48 26.19
CA SER A 92 11.01 -11.97 26.89
C SER A 92 10.72 -13.29 27.62
N LEU A 93 11.72 -14.18 27.65
CA LEU A 93 11.68 -15.49 28.30
C LEU A 93 11.36 -15.41 29.82
N VAL A 94 11.61 -14.25 30.43
CA VAL A 94 11.41 -14.00 31.87
C VAL A 94 9.94 -14.08 32.27
N LYS A 95 9.01 -13.68 31.37
CA LYS A 95 7.56 -13.82 31.61
C LYS A 95 7.07 -15.28 31.62
N ARG A 96 7.87 -16.23 31.11
CA ARG A 96 7.56 -17.67 31.19
C ARG A 96 7.99 -18.30 32.52
N VAL A 97 9.05 -17.80 33.15
CA VAL A 97 9.60 -18.39 34.38
C VAL A 97 8.80 -17.97 35.62
N ILE A 98 8.34 -16.72 35.69
CA ILE A 98 7.53 -16.25 36.84
C ILE A 98 6.23 -17.05 36.98
N ARG A 99 5.60 -17.43 35.87
CA ARG A 99 4.37 -18.24 35.85
C ARG A 99 4.60 -19.70 36.30
N ALA A 100 5.84 -20.18 36.32
CA ALA A 100 6.20 -21.52 36.79
C ALA A 100 6.59 -21.55 38.28
N VAL A 101 6.94 -20.40 38.87
CA VAL A 101 7.37 -20.30 40.29
C VAL A 101 6.21 -19.91 41.21
N THR A 102 5.28 -19.08 40.76
CA THR A 102 4.09 -18.73 41.56
C THR A 102 2.94 -19.68 41.23
N GLY A 103 3.01 -20.89 41.79
CA GLY A 103 1.85 -21.78 41.88
C GLY A 103 0.72 -21.07 42.60
N LYS A 104 -0.29 -20.63 41.84
CA LYS A 104 -1.59 -20.23 42.38
C LYS A 104 -2.66 -20.96 41.59
N ASP A 105 -3.00 -22.11 42.15
CA ASP A 105 -4.17 -22.91 41.83
C ASP A 105 -5.44 -22.06 41.74
N GLY A 106 -6.23 -22.35 40.71
CA GLY A 106 -7.51 -21.69 40.43
C GLY A 106 -8.09 -22.24 39.14
N GLY A 107 -8.52 -23.51 39.18
CA GLY A 107 -9.03 -24.22 38.02
C GLY A 107 -10.39 -23.73 37.53
N LYS A 108 -10.61 -23.80 36.20
CA LYS A 108 -11.87 -24.30 35.62
C LYS A 108 -11.67 -24.68 34.14
N LYS A 109 -11.65 -26.00 33.94
CA LYS A 109 -12.13 -26.81 32.80
C LYS A 109 -12.17 -26.13 31.42
N THR A 110 -11.42 -26.68 30.46
CA THR A 110 -12.01 -27.14 29.19
C THR A 110 -11.24 -28.35 28.65
N LYS A 111 -12.05 -29.28 28.14
CA LYS A 111 -11.74 -30.65 27.73
C LYS A 111 -11.03 -30.72 26.37
N THR A 112 -10.00 -31.57 26.31
CA THR A 112 -9.77 -32.64 25.31
C THR A 112 -9.87 -32.31 23.82
N LYS A 113 -8.74 -32.44 23.08
CA LYS A 113 -8.46 -33.63 22.26
C LYS A 113 -7.06 -33.57 21.58
N LYS A 114 -6.29 -34.63 21.87
CA LYS A 114 -5.29 -35.33 21.02
C LYS A 114 -5.64 -35.24 19.52
N ALA A 115 -4.76 -35.37 18.55
CA ALA A 115 -3.32 -35.55 18.42
C ALA A 115 -3.08 -35.79 16.91
N LYS A 116 -1.88 -35.48 16.41
CA LYS A 116 -0.97 -36.41 15.70
C LYS A 116 -0.07 -35.67 14.71
N ALA A 117 1.21 -35.79 14.98
CA ALA A 117 2.31 -35.50 14.08
C ALA A 117 2.42 -36.53 12.95
N LYS A 118 3.04 -36.12 11.83
CA LYS A 118 4.02 -36.86 10.98
C LYS A 118 4.35 -35.94 9.78
N THR A 119 5.52 -35.31 9.67
CA THR A 119 6.88 -35.80 9.33
C THR A 119 7.10 -36.07 7.84
N LYS A 120 7.88 -35.15 7.22
CA LYS A 120 8.96 -35.27 6.19
C LYS A 120 8.69 -35.86 4.79
N ASN A 121 9.05 -35.09 3.76
CA ASN A 121 10.15 -35.30 2.77
C ASN A 121 10.08 -34.18 1.71
N ALA A 122 11.10 -33.41 1.32
CA ALA A 122 12.47 -33.70 0.83
C ALA A 122 12.53 -34.36 -0.56
N LYS A 123 12.61 -33.54 -1.63
CA LYS A 123 13.37 -33.72 -2.91
C LYS A 123 12.92 -32.60 -3.88
N ALA A 124 13.73 -31.60 -4.23
CA ALA A 124 14.91 -31.58 -5.09
C ALA A 124 14.62 -31.64 -6.60
N LYS A 125 15.19 -30.64 -7.32
CA LYS A 125 15.56 -30.61 -8.76
C LYS A 125 14.36 -30.54 -9.74
N ALA A 126 14.39 -29.90 -10.92
CA ALA A 126 15.39 -29.27 -11.80
C ALA A 126 14.62 -28.30 -12.74
N LYS A 127 15.13 -27.10 -13.05
CA LYS A 127 15.73 -26.71 -14.36
C LYS A 127 15.05 -27.29 -15.62
N THR A 128 14.46 -26.39 -16.44
CA THR A 128 14.62 -26.20 -17.92
C THR A 128 13.59 -25.13 -18.35
N LYS A 129 13.93 -23.90 -18.77
CA LYS A 129 14.60 -23.41 -20.00
C LYS A 129 13.95 -23.85 -21.33
N THR A 130 13.25 -22.92 -21.98
CA THR A 130 13.11 -22.61 -23.43
C THR A 130 12.15 -21.41 -23.50
N LYS A 131 12.37 -20.19 -24.03
CA LYS A 131 13.19 -19.57 -25.10
C LYS A 131 13.00 -20.18 -26.50
N THR A 132 12.75 -19.28 -27.46
CA THR A 132 12.82 -19.39 -28.95
C THR A 132 11.43 -19.61 -29.58
N THR A 133 10.78 -18.62 -30.19
CA THR A 133 11.04 -17.92 -31.47
C THR A 133 11.02 -18.85 -32.69
N ARG A 134 9.93 -18.86 -33.45
CA ARG A 134 9.92 -18.56 -34.88
C ARG A 134 8.49 -18.34 -35.36
#